data_AF-A0A929HDF9-F1
#
_entry.id   AF-A0A929HDF9-F1
#
_cell.length_a   1.000
_cell.length_b   1.000
_cell.length_c   1.000
_cell.angle_alpha   90.00
_cell.angle_beta   90.00
_cell.angle_gamma   90.00
#
_symmetry.space_group_name_H-M   'P 1'
#
loop_
_entity.id
_entity.type
_entity.pdbx_description
1 polymer ?
#
loop_
_entity_poly.entity_id
_entity_poly.type
_entity_poly.pdbx_seq_one_letter_code
_entity_poly.pdbx_strand_id
1 'polypeptide(L)'
;STEGEFDVNESTTHIRCTINGKARSGKISVKILYPGGKVFKDLSITSSAEISFTQSMSIQEEEKNKYIGAWKYKVTADKAEGSYTLSFMTH
;
A
#
# COMPACT_ATOMS: atom_id res chain seq x y z
N SER A 1 6.79 13.96 3.71
CA SER A 1 6.32 12.58 3.56
C SER A 1 4.99 12.43 4.27
N THR A 2 4.15 11.53 3.82
CA THR A 2 2.86 11.20 4.46
C THR A 2 2.94 9.78 4.96
N GLU A 3 2.43 9.52 6.15
CA GLU A 3 2.33 8.19 6.72
C GLU A 3 0.97 8.01 7.37
N GLY A 4 0.52 6.77 7.46
CA GLY A 4 -0.75 6.44 8.06
C GLY A 4 -0.85 4.95 8.34
N GLU A 5 -1.90 4.60 9.06
CA GLU A 5 -2.14 3.24 9.50
C GLU A 5 -3.58 2.85 9.17
N PHE A 6 -3.82 1.58 8.90
CA PHE A 6 -5.16 1.02 8.75
C PHE A 6 -5.22 -0.33 9.46
N ASP A 7 -6.33 -0.56 10.16
CA ASP A 7 -6.53 -1.78 10.94
C ASP A 7 -7.30 -2.82 10.12
N VAL A 8 -6.76 -4.04 10.08
CA VAL A 8 -7.45 -5.21 9.56
C VAL A 8 -7.98 -6.01 10.73
N ASN A 9 -9.29 -6.20 10.76
CA ASN A 9 -9.98 -6.92 11.84
C ASN A 9 -10.01 -8.43 11.60
N GLU A 10 -10.23 -9.20 12.66
CA GLU A 10 -10.29 -10.66 12.58
C GLU A 10 -11.45 -11.18 11.70
N SER A 11 -12.50 -10.39 11.47
CA SER A 11 -13.58 -10.78 10.57
C SER A 11 -13.21 -10.59 9.08
N THR A 12 -12.11 -9.93 8.77
CA THR A 12 -11.68 -9.69 7.39
C THR A 12 -11.28 -11.01 6.76
N THR A 13 -11.85 -11.30 5.60
CA THR A 13 -11.55 -12.48 4.79
C THR A 13 -10.84 -12.11 3.51
N HIS A 14 -10.98 -10.86 3.07
CA HIS A 14 -10.37 -10.38 1.83
C HIS A 14 -9.80 -8.96 2.00
N ILE A 15 -8.57 -8.77 1.53
CA ILE A 15 -7.93 -7.45 1.44
C ILE A 15 -7.65 -7.16 -0.02
N ARG A 16 -8.05 -5.99 -0.48
CA ARG A 16 -7.64 -5.42 -1.76
C ARG A 16 -6.88 -4.12 -1.53
N CYS A 17 -5.65 -4.10 -2.04
CA CYS A 17 -4.80 -2.92 -2.08
C CYS A 17 -4.70 -2.43 -3.53
N THR A 18 -5.00 -1.16 -3.75
CA THR A 18 -4.82 -0.50 -5.05
C THR A 18 -3.96 0.74 -4.90
N ILE A 19 -2.92 0.83 -5.72
CA ILE A 19 -2.01 1.97 -5.82
C ILE A 19 -2.01 2.42 -7.27
N ASN A 20 -2.51 3.61 -7.52
CA ASN A 20 -2.39 4.26 -8.81
C ASN A 20 -1.55 5.52 -8.65
N GLY A 21 -0.74 5.85 -9.65
CA GLY A 21 -0.03 7.11 -9.60
C GLY A 21 0.76 7.42 -10.85
N LYS A 22 1.01 8.72 -10.99
CA LYS A 22 1.71 9.31 -12.10
C LYS A 22 2.58 10.45 -11.60
N ALA A 23 3.87 10.35 -11.85
CA ALA A 23 4.79 11.46 -11.65
C ALA A 23 5.04 12.16 -13.01
N ARG A 24 5.11 13.48 -13.01
CA ARG A 24 5.57 14.31 -14.12
C ARG A 24 7.06 14.57 -14.01
N SER A 25 7.55 14.74 -12.78
CA SER A 25 8.96 14.93 -12.42
C SER A 25 9.23 14.30 -11.06
N GLY A 26 10.50 14.05 -10.74
CA GLY A 26 10.92 13.45 -9.47
C GLY A 26 10.42 12.03 -9.24
N LYS A 27 10.30 11.65 -7.96
CA LYS A 27 9.96 10.28 -7.54
C LYS A 27 8.97 10.27 -6.37
N ILE A 28 7.88 9.52 -6.50
CA ILE A 28 6.98 9.20 -5.39
C ILE A 28 7.23 7.74 -4.99
N SER A 29 7.64 7.48 -3.76
CA SER A 29 7.83 6.12 -3.24
C SER A 29 6.72 5.78 -2.24
N VAL A 30 6.06 4.65 -2.47
CA VAL A 30 4.99 4.12 -1.62
C VAL A 30 5.48 2.81 -1.01
N LYS A 31 5.54 2.78 0.32
CA LYS A 31 5.89 1.59 1.11
C LYS A 31 4.71 1.21 1.99
N ILE A 32 4.36 -0.06 2.00
CA ILE A 32 3.31 -0.64 2.84
C ILE A 32 3.93 -1.80 3.62
N LEU A 33 3.61 -1.86 4.91
CA LEU A 33 4.08 -2.87 5.85
C LEU A 33 2.89 -3.66 6.39
N TYR A 34 3.08 -4.96 6.51
CA TYR A 34 2.19 -5.85 7.26
C TYR A 34 2.17 -5.46 8.75
N PRO A 35 1.14 -5.91 9.49
CA PRO A 35 1.17 -5.94 10.95
C PRO A 35 2.40 -6.74 11.39
N GLY A 36 3.28 -6.13 12.19
CA GLY A 36 4.58 -6.70 12.54
C GLY A 36 5.77 -6.18 11.70
N GLY A 37 5.54 -5.27 10.76
CA GLY A 37 6.59 -4.45 10.14
C GLY A 37 7.32 -5.06 8.94
N LYS A 38 6.94 -6.28 8.51
CA LYS A 38 7.46 -6.86 7.26
C LYS A 38 6.94 -6.08 6.06
N VAL A 39 7.77 -5.90 5.04
CA VAL A 39 7.38 -5.19 3.82
C VAL A 39 6.33 -6.00 3.05
N PHE A 40 5.15 -5.41 2.86
CA PHE A 40 4.14 -5.92 1.94
C PHE A 40 4.45 -5.48 0.52
N LYS A 41 4.66 -4.17 0.33
CA LYS A 41 4.93 -3.59 -0.97
C LYS A 41 5.86 -2.39 -0.84
N ASP A 42 6.83 -2.30 -1.74
CA ASP A 42 7.68 -1.12 -1.92
C ASP A 42 7.68 -0.80 -3.42
N LEU A 43 7.17 0.38 -3.77
CA LEU A 43 6.95 0.78 -5.15
C LEU A 43 7.39 2.23 -5.35
N SER A 44 7.97 2.49 -6.52
CA SER A 44 8.47 3.81 -6.91
C SER A 44 7.79 4.26 -8.21
N ILE A 45 7.12 5.41 -8.17
CA ILE A 45 6.50 6.07 -9.32
C ILE A 45 7.46 7.16 -9.78
N THR A 46 7.93 7.06 -11.02
CA THR A 46 8.83 8.00 -11.68
C THR A 46 8.17 8.56 -12.93
N SER A 47 8.74 9.62 -13.51
CA SER A 47 8.21 10.28 -14.71
C SER A 47 8.19 9.41 -15.97
N SER A 48 8.87 8.26 -15.94
CA SER A 48 8.97 7.33 -17.07
C SER A 48 7.68 6.57 -17.36
N ALA A 49 6.82 6.35 -16.35
CA ALA A 49 5.61 5.55 -16.53
C ALA A 49 4.54 5.86 -15.49
N GLU A 50 3.28 5.75 -15.92
CA GLU A 50 2.14 5.66 -15.02
C GLU A 50 2.09 4.26 -14.41
N ILE A 51 1.79 4.18 -13.12
CA ILE A 51 1.69 2.92 -12.40
C ILE A 51 0.25 2.70 -11.98
N SER A 52 -0.26 1.52 -12.32
CA SER A 52 -1.47 0.95 -11.73
C SER A 52 -1.13 -0.42 -11.16
N PHE A 53 -1.24 -0.53 -9.84
CA PHE A 53 -1.02 -1.76 -9.10
C PHE A 53 -2.28 -2.09 -8.32
N THR A 54 -2.79 -3.30 -8.49
CA THR A 54 -3.86 -3.84 -7.65
C THR A 54 -3.48 -5.24 -7.22
N GLN A 55 -3.55 -5.51 -5.92
CA GLN A 55 -3.37 -6.83 -5.35
C GLN A 55 -4.55 -7.15 -4.45
N SER A 56 -5.22 -8.27 -4.74
CA SER A 56 -6.27 -8.83 -3.89
C SER A 56 -5.75 -10.12 -3.26
N MET A 57 -6.05 -10.32 -1.97
CA MET A 57 -5.64 -11.51 -1.21
C MET A 57 -6.79 -11.98 -0.34
N SER A 58 -6.98 -13.30 -0.29
CA SER A 58 -7.85 -13.94 0.68
C SER A 58 -7.03 -14.32 1.91
N ILE A 59 -7.56 -13.99 3.09
CA ILE A 59 -6.96 -14.37 4.37
C ILE A 59 -7.45 -15.79 4.71
N GLN A 60 -6.53 -16.75 4.68
CA GLN A 60 -6.80 -18.10 5.19
C GLN A 60 -6.60 -18.14 6.70
N GLU A 61 -7.34 -19.01 7.40
CA GLU A 61 -7.28 -19.13 8.87
C GLU A 61 -5.85 -19.38 9.38
N GLU A 62 -5.08 -20.20 8.67
CA GLU A 62 -3.71 -20.57 9.03
C GLU A 62 -2.73 -19.37 8.98
N GLU A 63 -3.00 -18.38 8.12
CA GLU A 63 -2.14 -17.22 7.94
C GLU A 63 -2.70 -15.94 8.58
N LYS A 64 -3.83 -16.02 9.29
CA LYS A 64 -4.58 -14.87 9.80
C LYS A 64 -3.70 -13.89 10.59
N ASN A 65 -2.85 -14.41 11.47
CA ASN A 65 -1.94 -13.62 12.31
C ASN A 65 -0.94 -12.75 11.53
N LYS A 66 -0.69 -13.05 10.25
CA LYS A 66 0.17 -12.23 9.38
C LYS A 66 -0.54 -10.97 8.87
N TYR A 67 -1.86 -11.03 8.71
CA TYR A 67 -2.65 -10.00 8.05
C TYR A 67 -3.51 -9.18 9.03
N ILE A 68 -3.85 -9.72 10.20
CA ILE A 68 -4.65 -9.01 11.22
C ILE A 68 -3.79 -8.01 12.01
N GLY A 69 -4.36 -6.82 12.24
CA GLY A 69 -3.74 -5.74 13.01
C GLY A 69 -3.47 -4.48 12.19
N ALA A 70 -2.64 -3.59 12.75
CA ALA A 70 -2.32 -2.30 12.16
C ALA A 70 -1.28 -2.43 11.05
N TRP A 71 -1.72 -2.21 9.81
CA TRP A 71 -0.84 -2.04 8.67
C TRP A 71 -0.38 -0.60 8.60
N LYS A 72 0.86 -0.38 8.16
CA LYS A 72 1.42 0.96 8.04
C LYS A 72 1.77 1.25 6.60
N TYR A 73 1.49 2.46 6.14
CA TYR A 73 1.95 2.94 4.86
C TYR A 73 2.75 4.23 5.02
N LYS A 74 3.73 4.40 4.14
CA LYS A 74 4.54 5.60 4.04
C LYS A 74 4.69 5.99 2.59
N VAL A 75 4.30 7.21 2.28
CA VAL A 75 4.49 7.86 0.99
C VAL A 75 5.53 8.96 1.13
N THR A 76 6.57 8.86 0.31
CA THR A 76 7.63 9.87 0.25
C THR A 76 7.67 10.44 -1.15
N ALA A 77 7.79 11.76 -1.25
CA ALA A 77 7.95 12.46 -2.52
C ALA A 77 9.32 13.13 -2.49
N ASP A 78 10.14 12.88 -3.51
CA ASP A 78 11.42 13.54 -3.72
C ASP A 78 11.36 14.34 -5.01
N LYS A 79 11.33 15.68 -4.86
CA LYS A 79 11.18 16.67 -5.94
C LYS A 79 10.09 16.28 -6.93
N ALA A 80 9.04 15.64 -6.44
CA ALA A 80 8.05 15.00 -7.28
C ALA A 80 6.85 15.92 -7.51
N GLU A 81 6.49 16.08 -8.77
CA GLU A 81 5.23 16.70 -9.18
C GLU A 81 4.36 15.63 -9.81
N GLY A 82 3.14 15.45 -9.33
CA GLY A 82 2.27 14.37 -9.81
C GLY A 82 1.10 14.09 -8.88
N SER A 83 0.46 12.96 -9.07
CA SER A 83 -0.63 12.48 -8.21
C SER A 83 -0.47 11.00 -7.91
N TYR A 84 -0.98 10.61 -6.74
CA TYR A 84 -1.12 9.21 -6.37
C TYR A 84 -2.46 8.99 -5.66
N THR A 85 -2.96 7.77 -5.76
CA THR A 85 -4.08 7.26 -4.96
C THR A 85 -3.68 5.94 -4.36
N LEU A 86 -3.88 5.83 -3.05
CA LEU A 86 -3.70 4.60 -2.28
C LEU A 86 -5.06 4.26 -1.67
N SER A 87 -5.55 3.06 -1.95
CA SER A 87 -6.83 2.58 -1.44
C SER A 87 -6.68 1.18 -0.87
N PHE A 88 -7.23 0.98 0.32
CA PHE A 88 -7.40 -0.31 0.96
C PHE A 88 -8.89 -0.58 1.11
N MET A 89 -9.29 -1.79 0.71
CA MET A 89 -10.64 -2.29 0.84
C MET A 89 -10.58 -3.64 1.54
N THR A 90 -11.32 -3.76 2.63
CA THR A 90 -11.41 -4.97 3.46
C THR A 90 -12.85 -5.46 3.45
N HIS A 91 -13.04 -6.75 3.19
CA HIS A 91 -14.33 -7.43 3.20
C HIS A 91 -14.31 -8.65 4.11
#